data_AF-A0A517R217-F1
#
_entry.id   AF-A0A517R217-F1
#
_cell.length_a   1.000
_cell.length_b   1.000
_cell.length_c   1.000
_cell.angle_alpha   90.00
_cell.angle_beta   90.00
_cell.angle_gamma   90.00
#
_symmetry.space_group_name_H-M   'P 1'
#
loop_
_entity.id
_entity.type
_entity.pdbx_description
1 polymer ?
#
loop_
_entity_poly.entity_id
_entity_poly.type
_entity_poly.pdbx_seq_one_letter_code
_entity_poly.pdbx_strand_id
1 'polypeptide(L)'
;MSDLIVVWTVRLAIGCYLLRWLLVAARIGTPGFHRKIWTVGALSLLAHLAAAFQFVHRWSHASAYQAVRVETFEATGWDSGFGVWINYAFALVWAFDASLWWIKGDRWAKWWPGQIVVQSFLAFIVFQATVIFGPGWWKVVGVIIAALFAFALIRLSRSHGSGLDHHSHE
;
A
#
# COMPACT_ATOMS: atom_id res chain seq x y z
N MET A 1 19.11 -7.99 -16.04
CA MET A 1 19.32 -6.78 -15.20
C MET A 1 18.04 -5.93 -15.08
N SER A 2 17.29 -5.73 -16.16
CA SER A 2 15.99 -5.01 -16.16
C SER A 2 14.99 -5.54 -15.13
N ASP A 3 14.79 -6.86 -15.07
CA ASP A 3 13.81 -7.49 -14.19
C ASP A 3 14.17 -7.28 -12.71
N LEU A 4 15.47 -7.17 -12.42
CA LEU A 4 15.97 -6.91 -11.08
C LEU A 4 15.48 -5.53 -10.60
N ILE A 5 15.55 -4.50 -11.45
CA ILE A 5 15.09 -3.15 -11.09
C ILE A 5 13.59 -3.15 -10.82
N VAL A 6 12.79 -3.76 -11.70
CA VAL A 6 11.34 -3.84 -11.55
C VAL A 6 10.96 -4.56 -10.26
N VAL A 7 11.61 -5.68 -9.94
CA VAL A 7 11.32 -6.48 -8.74
C VAL A 7 11.79 -5.78 -7.46
N TRP A 8 12.98 -5.18 -7.43
CA TRP A 8 13.48 -4.55 -6.21
C TRP A 8 12.80 -3.22 -5.89
N THR A 9 12.36 -2.46 -6.90
CA THR A 9 11.61 -1.22 -6.68
C THR A 9 10.27 -1.48 -6.01
N VAL A 10 9.51 -2.50 -6.45
CA VAL A 10 8.25 -2.88 -5.77
C VAL A 10 8.49 -3.47 -4.38
N ARG A 11 9.54 -4.29 -4.21
CA ARG A 11 9.90 -4.82 -2.89
C ARG A 11 10.31 -3.73 -1.91
N LEU A 12 11.07 -2.74 -2.37
CA LEU A 12 11.43 -1.58 -1.55
C LEU A 12 10.19 -0.78 -1.18
N ALA A 13 9.26 -0.55 -2.12
CA ALA A 13 7.99 0.11 -1.83
C ALA A 13 7.23 -0.62 -0.71
N ILE A 14 6.96 -1.91 -0.89
CA ILE A 14 6.28 -2.74 0.12
C ILE A 14 7.07 -2.74 1.43
N GLY A 15 8.39 -2.88 1.40
CA GLY A 15 9.25 -2.83 2.58
C GLY A 15 9.11 -1.53 3.37
N CYS A 16 9.07 -0.38 2.70
CA CYS A 16 8.82 0.91 3.33
C CYS A 16 7.41 1.01 3.94
N TYR A 17 6.39 0.48 3.25
CA TYR A 17 5.03 0.41 3.77
C TYR A 17 4.98 -0.39 5.09
N LEU A 18 5.57 -1.59 5.10
CA LEU A 18 5.62 -2.46 6.27
C LEU A 18 6.44 -1.85 7.39
N LEU A 19 7.61 -1.29 7.07
CA LEU A 19 8.49 -0.67 8.05
C LEU A 19 7.78 0.49 8.74
N ARG A 20 7.07 1.35 8.00
CA ARG A 20 6.28 2.43 8.62
C ARG A 20 5.25 1.84 9.60
N TRP A 21 4.51 0.83 9.19
CA TRP A 21 3.49 0.18 10.04
C TRP A 21 4.10 -0.41 11.31
N LEU A 22 5.23 -1.10 11.20
CA LEU A 22 5.96 -1.66 12.34
C LEU A 22 6.45 -0.55 13.29
N LEU A 23 7.01 0.54 12.75
CA LEU A 23 7.48 1.66 13.55
C LEU A 23 6.33 2.37 14.27
N VAL A 24 5.19 2.56 13.60
CA VAL A 24 3.98 3.15 14.22
C VAL A 24 3.43 2.24 15.32
N ALA A 25 3.34 0.93 15.06
CA ALA A 25 2.88 -0.05 16.05
C ALA A 25 3.81 -0.15 17.27
N ALA A 26 5.12 -0.09 17.04
CA ALA A 26 6.14 -0.09 18.09
C ALA A 26 6.32 1.27 18.79
N ARG A 27 5.65 2.33 18.30
CA ARG A 27 5.81 3.72 18.76
C ARG A 27 7.26 4.22 18.69
N ILE A 28 7.99 3.80 17.64
CA ILE A 28 9.39 4.15 17.41
C ILE A 28 9.49 5.19 16.29
N GLY A 29 10.30 6.23 16.54
CA GLY A 29 10.64 7.24 15.53
C GLY A 29 9.87 8.54 15.68
N THR A 30 10.20 9.50 14.81
CA THR A 30 9.56 10.83 14.78
C THR A 30 8.63 10.93 13.58
N PRO A 31 7.60 11.81 13.61
CA PRO A 31 6.72 12.06 12.46
C PRO A 31 7.49 12.35 11.16
N GLY A 32 8.60 13.10 11.27
CA GLY A 32 9.48 13.38 10.14
C GLY A 32 10.18 12.15 9.56
N PHE A 33 10.58 11.19 10.40
CA PHE A 33 11.16 9.92 9.94
C PHE A 33 10.13 9.03 9.25
N HIS A 34 8.93 8.89 9.81
CA HIS A 34 7.84 8.15 9.17
C HIS A 34 7.47 8.74 7.81
N ARG A 35 7.43 10.08 7.70
CA ARG A 35 7.15 10.77 6.45
C ARG A 35 8.23 10.50 5.39
N LYS A 36 9.51 10.47 5.77
CA LYS A 36 10.61 10.11 4.85
C LYS A 36 10.45 8.67 4.34
N ILE A 37 10.23 7.70 5.23
CA ILE A 37 10.00 6.29 4.83
C ILE A 37 8.80 6.18 3.89
N TRP A 38 7.71 6.87 4.22
CA TRP A 38 6.50 6.88 3.39
C TRP A 38 6.76 7.44 1.99
N THR A 39 7.53 8.53 1.91
CA THR A 39 7.90 9.17 0.64
C THR A 39 8.81 8.27 -0.19
N VAL A 40 9.80 7.62 0.44
CA VAL A 40 10.69 6.67 -0.25
C VAL A 40 9.88 5.49 -0.81
N GLY A 41 8.90 4.99 -0.07
CA GLY A 41 7.97 3.97 -0.56
C GLY A 41 7.21 4.41 -1.80
N ALA A 42 6.61 5.61 -1.76
CA ALA A 42 5.86 6.18 -2.89
C ALA A 42 6.76 6.40 -4.12
N LEU A 43 7.97 6.97 -3.94
CA LEU A 43 8.92 7.18 -5.03
C LEU A 43 9.40 5.86 -5.63
N SER A 44 9.60 4.84 -4.81
CA SER A 44 9.98 3.50 -5.27
C SER A 44 8.88 2.86 -6.12
N LEU A 45 7.62 3.08 -5.77
CA LEU A 45 6.48 2.61 -6.55
C LEU A 45 6.32 3.35 -7.89
N LEU A 46 6.57 4.66 -7.92
CA LEU A 46 6.62 5.42 -9.18
C LEU A 46 7.79 4.95 -10.06
N ALA A 47 8.95 4.72 -9.45
CA ALA A 47 10.11 4.16 -10.15
C ALA A 47 9.82 2.75 -10.68
N HIS A 48 9.08 1.92 -9.93
CA HIS A 48 8.62 0.62 -10.39
C HIS A 48 7.74 0.73 -11.63
N LEU A 49 6.74 1.62 -11.63
CA LEU A 49 5.88 1.86 -12.80
C LEU A 49 6.71 2.31 -14.02
N ALA A 50 7.59 3.31 -13.83
CA ALA A 50 8.45 3.80 -14.90
C ALA A 50 9.39 2.71 -15.43
N ALA A 51 9.97 1.90 -14.55
CA ALA A 51 10.83 0.78 -14.93
C ALA A 51 10.05 -0.31 -15.68
N ALA A 52 8.85 -0.67 -15.23
CA ALA A 52 7.99 -1.63 -15.93
C ALA A 52 7.63 -1.13 -17.33
N PHE A 53 7.26 0.15 -17.45
CA PHE A 53 6.95 0.76 -18.75
C PHE A 53 8.17 0.84 -19.68
N GLN A 54 9.33 1.23 -19.16
CA GLN A 54 10.56 1.33 -19.94
C GLN A 54 11.08 -0.04 -20.39
N PHE A 55 11.19 -1.00 -19.46
CA PHE A 55 11.92 -2.24 -19.70
C PHE A 55 11.05 -3.42 -20.15
N VAL A 56 9.78 -3.46 -19.72
CA VAL A 56 8.89 -4.60 -20.01
C VAL A 56 7.90 -4.24 -21.12
N HIS A 57 7.25 -3.08 -21.02
CA HIS A 57 6.12 -2.73 -21.90
C HIS A 57 6.47 -1.78 -23.04
N ARG A 58 7.72 -1.30 -23.12
CA ARG A 58 8.19 -0.34 -24.14
C ARG A 58 7.26 0.86 -24.31
N TRP A 59 6.77 1.40 -23.20
CA TRP A 59 5.80 2.48 -23.13
C TRP A 59 4.42 2.20 -23.77
N SER A 60 4.12 0.95 -24.11
CA SER A 60 2.81 0.56 -24.62
C SER A 60 1.85 0.19 -23.49
N HIS A 61 0.82 1.02 -23.29
CA HIS A 61 -0.27 0.70 -22.37
C HIS A 61 -1.00 -0.60 -22.77
N ALA A 62 -1.17 -0.85 -24.07
CA ALA A 62 -1.77 -2.10 -24.56
C ALA A 62 -0.94 -3.33 -24.17
N SER A 63 0.39 -3.24 -24.20
CA SER A 63 1.28 -4.31 -23.73
C SER A 63 1.11 -4.56 -22.23
N ALA A 64 1.05 -3.49 -21.41
CA ALA A 64 0.82 -3.62 -19.98
C ALA A 64 -0.54 -4.24 -19.66
N TYR A 65 -1.59 -3.79 -20.35
CA TYR A 65 -2.95 -4.33 -20.21
C TYR A 65 -2.99 -5.82 -20.53
N GLN A 66 -2.38 -6.24 -21.63
CA GLN A 66 -2.34 -7.64 -22.02
C GLN A 66 -1.55 -8.50 -21.04
N ALA A 67 -0.42 -8.02 -20.53
CA ALA A 67 0.38 -8.74 -19.54
C ALA A 67 -0.42 -8.99 -18.26
N VAL A 68 -1.08 -7.96 -17.72
CA VAL A 68 -1.92 -8.09 -16.52
C VAL A 68 -3.16 -8.94 -16.80
N ARG A 69 -3.75 -8.88 -17.99
CA ARG A 69 -4.87 -9.73 -18.39
C ARG A 69 -4.50 -11.21 -18.29
N VAL A 70 -3.34 -11.59 -18.85
CA VAL A 70 -2.84 -12.97 -18.79
C VAL A 70 -2.58 -13.40 -17.34
N GLU A 71 -1.87 -12.58 -16.57
CA GLU A 71 -1.57 -12.88 -15.16
C GLU A 71 -2.86 -13.00 -14.31
N THR A 72 -3.84 -12.13 -14.55
CA THR A 72 -5.14 -12.17 -13.87
C THR A 72 -5.90 -13.44 -14.20
N PHE A 73 -5.91 -13.84 -15.48
CA PHE A 73 -6.55 -15.07 -15.91
C PHE A 73 -5.90 -16.31 -15.30
N GLU A 74 -4.56 -16.37 -15.28
CA GLU A 74 -3.82 -17.48 -14.68
C GLU A 74 -4.06 -17.61 -13.18
N ALA A 75 -4.13 -16.48 -12.45
CA ALA A 75 -4.28 -16.50 -11.00
C ALA A 75 -5.73 -16.69 -10.53
N THR A 76 -6.72 -16.19 -11.30
CA THR A 76 -8.12 -16.08 -10.84
C THR A 76 -9.15 -16.68 -11.80
N GLY A 77 -8.76 -17.01 -13.03
CA GLY A 77 -9.68 -17.38 -14.11
C GLY A 77 -10.42 -16.20 -14.76
N TRP A 78 -10.23 -14.97 -14.27
CA TRP A 78 -10.87 -13.78 -14.82
C TRP A 78 -10.04 -13.17 -15.94
N ASP A 79 -10.62 -13.14 -17.13
CA ASP A 79 -10.02 -12.55 -18.32
C ASP A 79 -10.17 -11.01 -18.38
N SER A 80 -9.38 -10.29 -17.57
CA SER A 80 -9.41 -8.82 -17.54
C SER A 80 -8.04 -8.21 -17.22
N GLY A 81 -7.63 -7.19 -17.99
CA GLY A 81 -6.43 -6.38 -17.73
C GLY A 81 -6.66 -5.22 -16.77
N PHE A 82 -7.82 -5.16 -16.11
CA PHE A 82 -8.21 -4.04 -15.24
C PHE A 82 -7.23 -3.78 -14.09
N GLY A 83 -6.47 -4.79 -13.68
CA GLY A 83 -5.42 -4.65 -12.67
C GLY A 83 -4.36 -3.57 -12.99
N VAL A 84 -4.13 -3.24 -14.27
CA VAL A 84 -3.24 -2.12 -14.64
C VAL A 84 -3.75 -0.79 -14.07
N TRP A 85 -5.05 -0.54 -14.19
CA TRP A 85 -5.66 0.70 -13.68
C TRP A 85 -5.61 0.75 -12.16
N ILE A 86 -5.76 -0.40 -11.49
CA ILE A 86 -5.60 -0.52 -10.05
C ILE A 86 -4.16 -0.20 -9.62
N ASN A 87 -3.16 -0.67 -10.36
CA ASN A 87 -1.75 -0.33 -10.09
C ASN A 87 -1.48 1.18 -10.27
N TYR A 88 -2.11 1.81 -11.26
CA TYR A 88 -2.03 3.26 -11.44
C TYR A 88 -2.68 4.01 -10.27
N ALA A 89 -3.88 3.60 -9.87
CA ALA A 89 -4.57 4.18 -8.73
C ALA A 89 -3.76 4.02 -7.44
N PHE A 90 -3.15 2.85 -7.22
CA PHE A 90 -2.27 2.58 -6.09
C PHE A 90 -1.09 3.56 -6.03
N ALA A 91 -0.39 3.75 -7.15
CA ALA A 91 0.72 4.69 -7.24
C ALA A 91 0.27 6.15 -7.02
N LEU A 92 -0.83 6.55 -7.66
CA LEU A 92 -1.36 7.92 -7.55
C LEU A 92 -1.84 8.24 -6.14
N VAL A 93 -2.62 7.36 -5.51
CA VAL A 93 -3.15 7.59 -4.16
C VAL A 93 -2.01 7.67 -3.16
N TRP A 94 -1.01 6.79 -3.24
CA TRP A 94 0.13 6.82 -2.32
C TRP A 94 0.97 8.08 -2.52
N ALA A 95 1.31 8.43 -3.77
CA ALA A 95 2.05 9.65 -4.06
C ALA A 95 1.30 10.90 -3.58
N PHE A 96 -0.02 10.96 -3.83
CA PHE A 96 -0.86 12.07 -3.41
C PHE A 96 -0.94 12.19 -1.89
N ASP A 97 -1.15 11.08 -1.16
CA ASP A 97 -1.14 11.09 0.30
C ASP A 97 0.22 11.54 0.87
N ALA A 98 1.33 11.07 0.28
CA ALA A 98 2.67 11.53 0.66
C ALA A 98 2.83 13.04 0.43
N SER A 99 2.40 13.56 -0.72
CA SER A 99 2.41 15.00 -1.03
C SER A 99 1.56 15.80 -0.04
N LEU A 100 0.35 15.33 0.28
CA LEU A 100 -0.52 15.99 1.25
C LEU A 100 0.10 16.05 2.64
N TRP A 101 0.84 15.01 3.06
CA TRP A 101 1.55 15.03 4.33
C TRP A 101 2.68 16.09 4.36
N TRP A 102 3.35 16.34 3.23
CA TRP A 102 4.33 17.44 3.14
C TRP A 102 3.68 18.83 3.11
N ILE A 103 2.55 18.99 2.42
CA ILE A 103 1.86 20.28 2.26
C ILE A 103 1.11 20.69 3.53
N LYS A 104 0.37 19.75 4.13
CA LYS A 104 -0.53 20.01 5.27
C LYS A 104 0.09 19.62 6.62
N GLY A 105 1.29 19.05 6.62
CA GLY A 105 2.02 18.65 7.82
C GLY A 105 1.28 17.61 8.66
N ASP A 106 1.53 17.62 9.97
CA ASP A 106 1.00 16.61 10.89
C ASP A 106 -0.52 16.65 11.05
N ARG A 107 -1.17 17.76 10.66
CA ARG A 107 -2.64 17.85 10.65
C ARG A 107 -3.26 16.81 9.70
N TRP A 108 -2.63 16.57 8.55
CA TRP A 108 -3.09 15.54 7.60
C TRP A 108 -2.86 14.13 8.15
N ALA A 109 -1.69 13.87 8.71
CA ALA A 109 -1.37 12.56 9.29
C ALA A 109 -2.25 12.20 10.49
N LYS A 110 -2.79 13.20 11.20
CA LYS A 110 -3.75 13.01 12.30
C LYS A 110 -5.21 12.94 11.82
N TRP A 111 -5.49 13.19 10.54
CA TRP A 111 -6.85 13.11 10.01
C TRP A 111 -7.28 11.65 9.84
N TRP A 112 -7.88 11.16 10.91
CA TRP A 112 -8.20 9.75 11.13
C TRP A 112 -9.00 9.09 9.99
N PRO A 113 -10.12 9.67 9.48
CA PRO A 113 -10.92 9.02 8.46
C PRO A 113 -10.15 8.84 7.14
N GLY A 114 -9.43 9.87 6.69
CA GLY A 114 -8.65 9.77 5.46
C GLY A 114 -7.51 8.78 5.56
N GLN A 115 -6.83 8.74 6.70
CA GLN A 115 -5.77 7.77 6.91
C GLN A 115 -6.33 6.34 6.92
N ILE A 116 -7.50 6.07 7.51
CA ILE A 116 -8.14 4.75 7.38
C ILE A 116 -8.37 4.40 5.91
N VAL A 117 -8.97 5.29 5.13
CA VAL A 117 -9.30 5.02 3.72
C VAL A 117 -8.03 4.70 2.92
N VAL A 118 -7.01 5.55 3.02
CA VAL A 118 -5.72 5.36 2.33
C VAL A 118 -5.08 4.06 2.77
N GLN A 119 -4.92 3.83 4.08
CA GLN A 119 -4.27 2.61 4.58
C GLN A 119 -5.04 1.34 4.22
N SER A 120 -6.38 1.38 4.25
CA SER A 120 -7.22 0.22 3.89
C SER A 120 -7.07 -0.12 2.41
N PHE A 121 -7.11 0.90 1.54
CA PHE A 121 -6.89 0.73 0.11
C PHE A 121 -5.50 0.15 -0.18
N LEU A 122 -4.44 0.74 0.40
CA LEU A 122 -3.07 0.28 0.17
C LEU A 122 -2.87 -1.14 0.73
N ALA A 123 -3.36 -1.44 1.94
CA ALA A 123 -3.28 -2.76 2.54
C ALA A 123 -3.98 -3.82 1.67
N PHE A 124 -5.17 -3.50 1.15
CA PHE A 124 -5.92 -4.38 0.27
C PHE A 124 -5.14 -4.70 -1.00
N ILE A 125 -4.57 -3.68 -1.68
CA ILE A 125 -3.77 -3.90 -2.90
C ILE A 125 -2.52 -4.73 -2.61
N VAL A 126 -1.79 -4.44 -1.52
CA VAL A 126 -0.60 -5.22 -1.15
C VAL A 126 -0.97 -6.66 -0.80
N PHE A 127 -2.11 -6.88 -0.14
CA PHE A 127 -2.62 -8.23 0.13
C PHE A 127 -2.91 -8.98 -1.18
N GLN A 128 -3.64 -8.38 -2.12
CA GLN A 128 -3.91 -8.98 -3.42
C GLN A 128 -2.61 -9.32 -4.15
N ALA A 129 -1.66 -8.38 -4.20
CA ALA A 129 -0.37 -8.56 -4.86
C ALA A 129 0.49 -9.67 -4.22
N THR A 130 0.37 -9.93 -2.92
CA THR A 130 1.21 -10.90 -2.21
C THR A 130 0.57 -12.28 -2.06
N VAL A 131 -0.75 -12.35 -1.89
CA VAL A 131 -1.47 -13.60 -1.62
C VAL A 131 -2.02 -14.23 -2.89
N ILE A 132 -2.57 -13.43 -3.81
CA ILE A 132 -3.15 -13.91 -5.07
C ILE A 132 -2.05 -14.02 -6.13
N PHE A 133 -1.30 -12.93 -6.34
CA PHE A 133 -0.33 -12.83 -7.45
C PHE A 133 1.12 -13.12 -7.04
N GLY A 134 1.40 -13.15 -5.74
CA GLY A 134 2.75 -13.33 -5.22
C GLY A 134 3.24 -14.78 -5.31
N PRO A 135 4.56 -15.00 -5.41
CA PRO A 135 5.15 -16.33 -5.25
C PRO A 135 4.71 -16.99 -3.94
N GLY A 136 4.59 -18.32 -3.89
CA GLY A 136 4.01 -19.02 -2.74
C GLY A 136 4.59 -18.65 -1.35
N TRP A 137 5.88 -18.30 -1.28
CA TRP A 137 6.53 -17.86 -0.04
C TRP A 137 6.12 -16.45 0.43
N TRP A 138 5.64 -15.58 -0.46
CA TRP A 138 5.09 -14.26 -0.11
C TRP A 138 3.74 -14.34 0.59
N LYS A 139 3.04 -15.47 0.53
CA LYS A 139 1.75 -15.66 1.22
C LYS A 139 1.89 -15.44 2.73
N VAL A 140 3.03 -15.81 3.33
CA VAL A 140 3.32 -15.55 4.75
C VAL A 140 3.37 -14.05 5.04
N VAL A 141 4.00 -13.27 4.16
CA VAL A 141 4.05 -11.80 4.28
C VAL A 141 2.65 -11.22 4.18
N GLY A 142 1.83 -11.70 3.23
CA GLY A 142 0.43 -11.29 3.09
C GLY A 142 -0.40 -11.56 4.36
N VAL A 143 -0.22 -12.71 5.01
CA VAL A 143 -0.88 -13.04 6.29
C VAL A 143 -0.43 -12.08 7.41
N ILE A 144 0.85 -11.77 7.51
CA ILE A 144 1.37 -10.81 8.50
C ILE A 144 0.73 -9.42 8.29
N ILE A 145 0.60 -8.97 7.04
CA ILE A 145 -0.02 -7.68 6.70
C ILE A 145 -1.49 -7.67 7.13
N ALA A 146 -2.25 -8.71 6.79
CA ALA A 146 -3.65 -8.83 7.18
C ALA A 146 -3.81 -8.84 8.71
N ALA A 147 -2.94 -9.56 9.43
CA ALA A 147 -2.96 -9.62 10.89
C ALA A 147 -2.64 -8.26 11.53
N LEU A 148 -1.63 -7.54 11.03
CA LEU A 148 -1.29 -6.20 11.52
C LEU A 148 -2.42 -5.19 11.27
N PHE A 149 -3.06 -5.28 10.10
CA PHE A 149 -4.18 -4.42 9.76
C PHE A 149 -5.42 -4.71 10.63
N ALA A 150 -5.77 -5.99 10.82
CA ALA A 150 -6.86 -6.38 11.71
C ALA A 150 -6.60 -5.96 13.17
N PHE A 151 -5.36 -6.14 13.66
CA PHE A 151 -4.96 -5.70 14.99
C PHE A 151 -5.11 -4.19 15.15
N ALA A 152 -4.71 -3.41 14.13
CA ALA A 152 -4.92 -1.97 14.12
C ALA A 152 -6.42 -1.65 14.24
N LEU A 153 -7.27 -2.18 13.35
CA LEU A 153 -8.72 -1.93 13.38
C LEU A 153 -9.36 -2.24 14.75
N ILE A 154 -8.98 -3.36 15.39
CA ILE A 154 -9.48 -3.75 16.72
C ILE A 154 -9.03 -2.77 17.81
N ARG A 155 -7.80 -2.27 17.75
CA ARG A 155 -7.32 -1.24 18.70
C ARG A 155 -8.09 0.07 18.56
N LEU A 156 -8.63 0.34 17.38
CA LEU A 156 -9.29 1.60 17.01
C LEU A 156 -10.79 1.58 17.29
N SER A 157 -11.43 0.41 17.17
CA SER A 157 -12.82 0.24 17.64
C SER A 157 -12.91 0.34 19.17
N ARG A 158 -11.89 -0.14 19.89
CA ARG A 158 -11.82 -0.08 21.34
C ARG A 158 -11.64 1.33 21.91
N SER A 159 -11.03 2.26 21.17
CA SER A 159 -10.86 3.65 21.64
C SER A 159 -12.10 4.53 21.41
N HIS A 160 -13.01 4.15 20.52
CA HIS A 160 -14.29 4.85 20.31
C HIS A 160 -15.40 4.36 21.25
N GLY A 161 -15.33 3.12 21.75
CA GLY A 161 -16.32 2.58 22.70
C GLY A 161 -16.26 3.22 24.08
N SER A 162 -15.08 3.67 24.53
CA SER A 162 -14.89 4.27 25.87
C SER A 162 -15.41 5.71 26.01
N GLY A 163 -15.92 6.33 24.94
CA GLY A 163 -16.43 7.72 24.96
C GLY A 163 -17.95 7.84 25.15
N LEU A 164 -18.70 6.74 25.05
CA LEU A 164 -20.17 6.74 25.14
C LEU A 164 -20.69 6.38 26.53
N ASP A 165 -19.83 5.87 27.42
CA ASP A 165 -20.24 5.40 28.75
C ASP A 165 -20.33 6.52 29.81
N HIS A 166 -19.97 7.77 29.46
CA HIS A 166 -19.91 8.86 30.45
C HIS A 166 -21.13 9.80 30.46
N HIS A 167 -22.14 9.58 29.60
CA HIS A 167 -23.30 10.47 29.47
C HIS A 167 -24.65 9.90 29.97
N SER A 168 -24.65 8.74 30.63
CA SER A 168 -25.87 8.07 31.12
C SER A 168 -26.12 8.18 32.63
N HIS A 169 -25.38 9.06 33.33
CA HIS A 169 -25.57 9.31 34.75
C HIS A 169 -25.56 10.82 35.05
N GLU A 170 -26.61 11.52 34.63
CA GLU A 170 -27.06 12.78 35.23
C GLU A 170 -28.57 12.72 35.47
#